data_AF-A0A2C2V6M9-F1
#
_entry.id   AF-A0A2C2V6M9-F1
#
_cell.length_a   1.000
_cell.length_b   1.000
_cell.length_c   1.000
_cell.angle_alpha   90.00
_cell.angle_beta   90.00
_cell.angle_gamma   90.00
#
_symmetry.space_group_name_H-M   'P 1'
#
loop_
_entity.id
_entity.type
_entity.pdbx_description
1 polymer ?
#
loop_
_entity_poly.entity_id
_entity_poly.type
_entity_poly.pdbx_seq_one_letter_code
_entity_poly.pdbx_strand_id
1 'polypeptide(L)'
;MDFEKKKHLLEEWINPYKDKFRIEFAAEGDRVNKNIIENLIERHCSNYCDSNEFIYLLCIVTNSETIPVYIGKSVNPYIRWKSHIVKLFEGKGSYIRWKNLLFQDHEIAKQSLILLIIPDNEIVTSPIPNFPKTVGSVEYQLVSLVSDAYPNTLLNKEGNRR
;
A
#
# COMPACT_ATOMS: atom_id res chain seq x y z
N MET A 1 -0.71 23.60 9.41
CA MET A 1 -1.48 23.10 10.58
C MET A 1 -2.37 21.91 10.23
N ASP A 2 -2.90 21.81 9.01
CA ASP A 2 -3.73 20.67 8.55
C ASP A 2 -2.91 19.43 8.13
N PHE A 3 -1.72 19.65 7.55
CA PHE A 3 -0.79 18.59 7.12
C PHE A 3 -0.40 17.60 8.24
N GLU A 4 0.17 18.09 9.34
CA GLU A 4 0.63 17.23 10.44
C GLU A 4 -0.50 16.42 11.07
N LYS A 5 -1.71 16.99 11.12
CA LYS A 5 -2.90 16.28 11.62
C LYS A 5 -3.27 15.11 10.71
N LYS A 6 -3.24 15.31 9.38
CA LYS A 6 -3.55 14.25 8.40
C LYS A 6 -2.50 13.16 8.40
N LYS A 7 -1.23 13.54 8.52
CA LYS A 7 -0.13 12.60 8.70
C LYS A 7 -0.31 11.75 9.97
N HIS A 8 -0.58 12.40 11.09
CA HIS A 8 -0.83 11.70 12.36
C HIS A 8 -2.02 10.74 12.27
N LEU A 9 -3.14 11.17 11.66
CA LEU A 9 -4.32 10.32 11.47
C LEU A 9 -4.01 9.10 10.58
N LEU A 10 -3.16 9.28 9.57
CA LEU A 10 -2.72 8.19 8.71
C LEU A 10 -1.85 7.19 9.48
N GLU A 11 -0.92 7.67 10.31
CA GLU A 11 -0.08 6.84 11.18
C GLU A 11 -0.92 6.06 12.20
N GLU A 12 -1.87 6.73 12.86
CA GLU A 12 -2.82 6.09 13.78
C GLU A 12 -3.61 4.98 13.10
N TRP A 13 -3.96 5.15 11.82
CA TRP A 13 -4.68 4.13 11.07
C TRP A 13 -3.76 2.96 10.68
N ILE A 14 -2.53 3.22 10.23
CA ILE A 14 -1.61 2.18 9.75
C ILE A 14 -1.01 1.36 10.89
N ASN A 15 -0.68 2.01 12.02
CA ASN A 15 0.13 1.43 13.08
C ASN A 15 -0.43 0.10 13.64
N PRO A 16 -1.73 -0.07 13.85
CA PRO A 16 -2.28 -1.34 14.35
C PRO A 16 -2.14 -2.50 13.37
N TYR A 17 -1.98 -2.23 12.08
CA TYR A 17 -1.94 -3.26 11.04
C TYR A 17 -0.52 -3.60 10.57
N LYS A 18 0.45 -2.70 10.77
CA LYS A 18 1.78 -2.78 10.15
C LYS A 18 2.62 -3.99 10.57
N ASP A 19 2.31 -4.64 11.69
CA ASP A 19 3.05 -5.83 12.13
C ASP A 19 2.34 -7.12 11.73
N LYS A 20 1.00 -7.15 11.81
CA LYS A 20 0.18 -8.34 11.52
C LYS A 20 -0.09 -8.56 10.03
N PHE A 21 -0.24 -7.48 9.26
CA PHE A 21 -0.70 -7.53 7.86
C PHE A 21 0.38 -7.21 6.84
N ARG A 22 1.64 -7.23 7.28
CA ARG A 22 2.79 -6.78 6.52
C ARG A 22 3.44 -7.91 5.73
N ILE A 23 3.74 -7.58 4.49
CA ILE A 23 4.56 -8.37 3.58
C ILE A 23 5.76 -7.51 3.22
N GLU A 24 6.96 -8.02 3.48
CA GLU A 24 8.19 -7.41 2.97
C GLU A 24 8.21 -7.52 1.45
N PHE A 25 8.15 -6.37 0.77
CA PHE A 25 8.16 -6.33 -0.69
C PHE A 25 9.61 -6.29 -1.20
N ALA A 26 10.45 -5.44 -0.62
CA ALA A 26 11.90 -5.41 -0.83
C ALA A 26 12.58 -4.55 0.23
N ALA A 27 13.79 -4.91 0.68
CA ALA A 27 14.60 -4.00 1.49
C ALA A 27 15.29 -2.95 0.59
N GLU A 28 15.69 -1.83 1.18
CA GLU A 28 16.51 -0.82 0.48
C GLU A 28 17.79 -1.45 -0.08
N GLY A 29 18.10 -1.17 -1.34
CA GLY A 29 19.29 -1.69 -2.00
C GLY A 29 19.16 -3.13 -2.53
N ASP A 30 18.07 -3.84 -2.20
CA ASP A 30 17.82 -5.18 -2.71
C ASP A 30 17.12 -5.15 -4.07
N ARG A 31 17.46 -6.13 -4.92
CA ARG A 31 16.73 -6.38 -6.16
C ARG A 31 15.39 -7.04 -5.85
N VAL A 32 14.32 -6.47 -6.39
CA VAL A 32 12.97 -7.01 -6.28
C VAL A 32 12.88 -8.37 -6.97
N ASN A 33 12.42 -9.40 -6.24
CA ASN A 33 12.18 -10.73 -6.80
C ASN A 33 10.69 -11.02 -6.90
N LYS A 34 10.17 -10.97 -8.13
CA LYS A 34 8.76 -11.22 -8.45
C LYS A 34 8.21 -12.50 -7.83
N ASN A 35 8.93 -13.62 -7.97
CA ASN A 35 8.42 -14.92 -7.54
C ASN A 35 8.34 -15.01 -6.01
N ILE A 36 9.30 -14.42 -5.30
CA ILE A 36 9.28 -14.37 -3.83
C ILE A 36 8.07 -13.56 -3.37
N ILE A 37 7.86 -12.38 -3.93
CA ILE A 37 6.76 -11.49 -3.54
C ILE A 37 5.41 -12.12 -3.85
N GLU A 38 5.23 -12.70 -5.03
CA GLU A 38 3.98 -13.40 -5.39
C GLU A 38 3.66 -14.53 -4.40
N ASN A 39 4.66 -15.34 -4.02
CA ASN A 39 4.49 -16.42 -3.05
C ASN A 39 4.15 -15.89 -1.64
N LEU A 40 4.76 -14.78 -1.21
CA LEU A 40 4.46 -14.17 0.08
C LEU A 40 3.03 -13.63 0.12
N ILE A 41 2.56 -12.99 -0.96
CA ILE A 41 1.19 -12.49 -1.08
C ILE A 41 0.20 -13.65 -1.07
N GLU A 42 0.46 -14.71 -1.84
CA GLU A 42 -0.41 -15.89 -1.88
C GLU A 42 -0.59 -16.52 -0.49
N ARG A 43 0.53 -16.76 0.22
CA ARG A 43 0.51 -17.30 1.59
C ARG A 43 -0.17 -16.38 2.59
N HIS A 44 0.01 -15.07 2.44
CA HIS A 44 -0.65 -14.11 3.31
C HIS A 44 -2.17 -14.14 3.11
N CYS A 45 -2.63 -14.12 1.86
CA CYS A 45 -4.04 -14.13 1.52
C CYS A 45 -4.74 -15.44 1.91
N SER A 46 -4.03 -16.59 1.88
CA SER A 46 -4.61 -17.88 2.28
C SER A 46 -5.01 -17.93 3.76
N ASN A 47 -4.43 -17.08 4.61
CA ASN A 47 -4.79 -17.00 6.03
C ASN A 47 -6.13 -16.26 6.28
N TYR A 48 -6.70 -15.64 5.24
CA TYR A 48 -7.89 -14.79 5.34
C TYR A 48 -8.93 -15.15 4.27
N CYS A 49 -9.11 -16.45 3.99
CA CYS A 49 -9.97 -16.94 2.91
C CYS A 49 -11.46 -16.58 3.06
N ASP A 50 -11.91 -16.27 4.27
CA ASP A 50 -13.31 -15.97 4.59
C ASP A 50 -13.66 -14.48 4.40
N SER A 51 -12.68 -13.65 4.04
CA SER A 51 -12.87 -12.21 3.83
C SER A 51 -13.46 -11.91 2.45
N ASN A 52 -14.42 -10.99 2.39
CA ASN A 52 -15.11 -10.68 1.13
C ASN A 52 -14.34 -9.66 0.29
N GLU A 53 -13.60 -8.78 0.95
CA GLU A 53 -12.84 -7.72 0.30
C GLU A 53 -11.64 -7.35 1.18
N PHE A 54 -10.59 -6.83 0.54
CA PHE A 54 -9.36 -6.40 1.19
C PHE A 54 -9.06 -4.97 0.78
N ILE A 55 -8.47 -4.20 1.69
CA ILE A 55 -7.69 -3.02 1.35
C ILE A 55 -6.20 -3.38 1.35
N TYR A 56 -5.44 -2.80 0.43
CA TYR A 56 -4.01 -2.97 0.39
C TYR A 56 -3.29 -1.64 0.20
N LEU A 57 -2.13 -1.52 0.83
CA LEU A 57 -1.29 -0.34 0.80
C LEU A 57 0.13 -0.73 0.44
N LEU A 58 0.64 -0.25 -0.69
CA LEU A 58 2.08 -0.26 -0.94
C LEU A 58 2.68 0.94 -0.24
N CYS A 59 3.66 0.71 0.61
CA CYS A 59 4.31 1.74 1.40
C CYS A 59 5.80 1.77 1.17
N ILE A 60 6.36 2.98 1.19
CA ILE A 60 7.77 3.25 1.40
C ILE A 60 8.00 3.32 2.90
N VAL A 61 9.02 2.64 3.40
CA VAL A 61 9.45 2.68 4.79
C VAL A 61 10.77 3.45 4.87
N THR A 62 10.77 4.48 5.69
CA THR A 62 11.98 5.24 6.07
C THR A 62 12.29 4.99 7.54
N ASN A 63 13.40 5.54 8.04
CA ASN A 63 13.76 5.42 9.45
C ASN A 63 12.72 6.05 10.41
N SER A 64 11.88 6.96 9.91
CA SER A 64 10.91 7.68 10.73
C SER A 64 9.46 7.31 10.42
N GLU A 65 9.15 6.83 9.21
CA GLU A 65 7.79 6.82 8.68
C GLU A 65 7.47 5.60 7.82
N THR A 66 6.19 5.27 7.78
CA THR A 66 5.60 4.36 6.77
C THR A 66 4.67 5.19 5.90
N ILE A 67 5.09 5.45 4.66
CA ILE A 67 4.42 6.35 3.73
C ILE A 67 3.71 5.51 2.66
N PRO A 68 2.37 5.42 2.66
CA PRO A 68 1.64 4.79 1.58
C PRO A 68 1.87 5.57 0.30
N VAL A 69 2.20 4.85 -0.75
CA VAL A 69 2.38 5.39 -2.11
C VAL A 69 1.36 4.83 -3.07
N TYR A 70 0.69 3.72 -2.76
CA TYR A 70 -0.46 3.26 -3.50
C TYR A 70 -1.46 2.60 -2.56
N ILE A 71 -2.74 2.93 -2.72
CA ILE A 71 -3.83 2.35 -1.95
C ILE A 71 -4.81 1.74 -2.96
N GLY A 72 -5.32 0.56 -2.67
CA GLY A 72 -6.41 0.01 -3.45
C GLY A 72 -7.18 -1.05 -2.69
N LYS A 73 -8.22 -1.58 -3.33
CA LYS A 73 -9.00 -2.68 -2.79
C LYS A 73 -9.24 -3.78 -3.82
N SER A 74 -9.50 -4.98 -3.33
CA SER A 74 -9.88 -6.12 -4.17
C SER A 74 -10.51 -7.24 -3.36
N VAL A 75 -11.41 -7.99 -3.97
CA VAL A 75 -11.88 -9.30 -3.46
C VAL A 75 -10.80 -10.39 -3.58
N ASN A 76 -9.79 -10.20 -4.44
CA ASN A 76 -8.68 -11.13 -4.61
C ASN A 76 -7.35 -10.36 -4.76
N PRO A 77 -6.75 -9.93 -3.64
CA PRO A 77 -5.50 -9.18 -3.66
C PRO A 77 -4.34 -9.92 -4.32
N TYR A 78 -4.28 -11.26 -4.24
CA TYR A 78 -3.23 -12.04 -4.92
C TYR A 78 -3.28 -11.88 -6.44
N ILE A 79 -4.43 -12.11 -7.08
CA ILE A 79 -4.58 -11.95 -8.53
C ILE A 79 -4.30 -10.49 -8.93
N ARG A 80 -4.80 -9.54 -8.13
CA ARG A 80 -4.62 -8.11 -8.38
C ARG A 80 -3.14 -7.72 -8.33
N TRP A 81 -2.41 -8.14 -7.31
CA TRP A 81 -0.99 -7.83 -7.14
C TRP A 81 -0.10 -8.57 -8.12
N LYS A 82 -0.43 -9.81 -8.50
CA LYS A 82 0.25 -10.50 -9.60
C LYS A 82 0.22 -9.66 -10.88
N SER A 83 -0.92 -9.05 -11.20
CA SER A 83 -1.03 -8.11 -12.33
C SER A 83 -0.20 -6.83 -12.12
N HIS A 84 -0.23 -6.24 -10.92
CA HIS A 84 0.57 -5.06 -10.61
C HIS A 84 2.08 -5.34 -10.75
N ILE A 85 2.56 -6.47 -10.23
CA ILE A 85 3.98 -6.85 -10.28
C ILE A 85 4.43 -7.04 -11.72
N VAL A 86 3.66 -7.77 -12.55
CA VAL A 86 3.99 -7.92 -13.98
C VAL A 86 4.14 -6.55 -14.66
N LYS A 87 3.15 -5.67 -14.50
CA LYS A 87 3.14 -4.35 -15.13
C LYS A 87 4.22 -3.41 -14.57
N LEU A 88 4.55 -3.57 -13.29
CA LEU A 88 5.63 -2.85 -12.63
C LEU A 88 6.98 -3.22 -13.24
N PHE A 89 7.24 -4.49 -13.53
CA PHE A 89 8.46 -4.92 -14.21
C PHE A 89 8.50 -4.45 -15.67
N GLU A 90 7.38 -4.54 -16.40
CA GLU A 90 7.27 -4.04 -17.77
C GLU A 90 7.52 -2.52 -17.87
N GLY A 91 7.13 -1.76 -16.85
CA GLY A 91 7.42 -0.33 -16.77
C GLY A 91 6.75 0.51 -17.85
N LYS A 92 5.49 0.24 -18.17
CA LYS A 92 4.74 0.97 -19.21
C LYS A 92 3.57 1.77 -18.64
N GLY A 93 3.19 2.84 -19.34
CA GLY A 93 2.05 3.68 -18.95
C GLY A 93 2.22 4.26 -17.55
N SER A 94 1.22 4.08 -16.67
CA SER A 94 1.28 4.56 -15.28
C SER A 94 2.38 3.91 -14.45
N TYR A 95 2.86 2.72 -14.82
CA TYR A 95 3.91 2.00 -14.08
C TYR A 95 5.31 2.57 -14.32
N ILE A 96 5.49 3.44 -15.32
CA ILE A 96 6.73 4.22 -15.46
C ILE A 96 6.96 5.05 -14.19
N ARG A 97 5.91 5.75 -13.73
CA ARG A 97 5.98 6.55 -12.50
C ARG A 97 6.22 5.67 -11.27
N TRP A 98 5.63 4.48 -11.22
CA TRP A 98 5.86 3.53 -10.14
C TRP A 98 7.33 3.10 -10.10
N LYS A 99 7.90 2.64 -11.22
CA LYS A 99 9.33 2.28 -11.28
C LYS A 99 10.21 3.45 -10.88
N ASN A 100 9.95 4.65 -11.41
CA ASN A 100 10.76 5.82 -11.09
C ASN A 100 10.70 6.22 -9.61
N LEU A 101 9.55 6.04 -8.96
CA LEU A 101 9.41 6.32 -7.53
C LEU A 101 10.08 5.25 -6.67
N LEU A 102 9.85 3.98 -6.99
CA LEU A 102 10.18 2.84 -6.13
C LEU A 102 11.60 2.31 -6.34
N PHE A 103 12.12 2.39 -7.57
CA PHE A 103 13.33 1.67 -7.99
C PHE A 103 14.39 2.58 -8.58
N GLN A 104 15.64 2.16 -8.41
CA GLN A 104 16.78 2.57 -9.22
C GLN A 104 16.97 1.57 -10.37
N ASP A 105 18.13 1.63 -11.03
CA ASP A 105 18.43 0.71 -12.13
C ASP A 105 18.32 -0.76 -11.73
N HIS A 106 17.95 -1.60 -12.69
CA HIS A 106 17.83 -3.05 -12.53
C HIS A 106 16.90 -3.49 -11.39
N GLU A 107 15.80 -2.76 -11.19
CA GLU A 107 14.74 -3.09 -10.22
C GLU A 107 15.27 -3.24 -8.79
N ILE A 108 16.29 -2.46 -8.46
CA ILE A 108 16.77 -2.35 -7.08
C ILE A 108 15.91 -1.32 -6.35
N ALA A 109 15.44 -1.64 -5.15
CA ALA A 109 14.59 -0.76 -4.37
C ALA A 109 15.39 0.46 -3.86
N LYS A 110 14.85 1.66 -4.09
CA LYS A 110 15.45 2.93 -3.60
C LYS A 110 15.37 3.05 -2.08
N GLN A 111 14.33 2.48 -1.51
CA GLN A 111 13.97 2.51 -0.10
C GLN A 111 13.31 1.18 0.23
N SER A 112 13.21 0.86 1.52
CA SER A 112 12.48 -0.35 1.94
C SER A 112 11.00 -0.23 1.56
N LEU A 113 10.45 -1.28 0.97
CA LEU A 113 9.08 -1.35 0.48
C LEU A 113 8.33 -2.44 1.23
N ILE A 114 7.13 -2.11 1.68
CA ILE A 114 6.23 -3.07 2.30
C ILE A 114 4.87 -3.02 1.62
N LEU A 115 4.18 -4.15 1.64
CA LEU A 115 2.80 -4.26 1.24
C LEU A 115 1.96 -4.65 2.45
N LEU A 116 0.99 -3.81 2.81
CA LEU A 116 -0.04 -4.16 3.79
C LEU A 116 -1.25 -4.72 3.03
N ILE A 117 -1.78 -5.86 3.46
CA ILE A 117 -3.02 -6.44 2.93
C ILE A 117 -3.93 -6.75 4.12
N ILE A 118 -4.98 -5.95 4.27
CA ILE A 118 -5.86 -5.94 5.44
C ILE A 118 -7.26 -6.38 5.01
N PRO A 119 -7.81 -7.46 5.60
CA PRO A 119 -9.15 -7.93 5.30
C PRO A 119 -10.24 -7.03 5.88
N ASP A 120 -11.43 -7.06 5.26
CA ASP A 120 -12.61 -6.29 5.64
C ASP A 120 -13.03 -6.44 7.12
N ASN A 121 -12.97 -7.66 7.66
CA ASN A 121 -13.34 -7.96 9.04
C ASN A 121 -12.49 -7.20 10.08
N GLU A 122 -11.26 -6.84 9.76
CA GLU A 122 -10.39 -6.04 10.64
C GLU A 122 -10.70 -4.54 10.51
N ILE A 123 -11.11 -4.08 9.32
CA ILE A 123 -11.43 -2.68 9.02
C ILE A 123 -12.68 -2.21 9.78
N VAL A 124 -13.67 -3.09 9.94
CA VAL A 124 -14.93 -2.77 10.65
C VAL A 124 -14.68 -2.27 12.08
N THR A 125 -13.56 -2.70 12.67
CA THR A 125 -13.15 -2.35 14.05
C THR A 125 -12.18 -1.16 14.13
N SER A 126 -12.18 -0.28 13.13
CA SER A 126 -11.21 0.83 12.99
C SER A 126 -10.82 1.49 14.34
N PRO A 127 -9.51 1.65 14.61
CA PRO A 127 -8.99 2.16 15.88
C PRO A 127 -9.29 3.65 16.11
N ILE A 128 -9.66 4.37 15.05
CA ILE A 128 -9.91 5.81 15.07
C ILE A 128 -11.42 6.07 15.22
N PRO A 129 -11.86 6.81 16.26
CA PRO A 129 -13.26 7.20 16.42
C PRO A 129 -13.81 7.92 15.19
N ASN A 130 -15.03 7.53 14.76
CA ASN A 130 -15.73 8.09 13.59
C ASN A 130 -15.03 7.91 12.23
N PHE A 131 -13.96 7.12 12.15
CA PHE A 131 -13.35 6.77 10.88
C PHE A 131 -14.28 5.83 10.09
N PRO A 132 -14.27 5.87 8.75
CA PRO A 132 -15.08 4.97 7.94
C PRO A 132 -14.83 3.49 8.26
N LYS A 133 -15.86 2.66 8.10
CA LYS A 133 -15.84 1.22 8.45
C LYS A 133 -16.08 0.28 7.27
N THR A 134 -16.31 0.83 6.08
CA THR A 134 -16.42 0.05 4.84
C THR A 134 -15.12 0.19 4.06
N VAL A 135 -14.69 -0.88 3.39
CA VAL A 135 -13.43 -0.90 2.62
C VAL A 135 -13.38 0.26 1.62
N GLY A 136 -14.47 0.50 0.88
CA GLY A 136 -14.52 1.59 -0.11
C GLY A 136 -14.41 2.99 0.49
N SER A 137 -15.09 3.27 1.61
CA SER A 137 -14.98 4.59 2.25
C SER A 137 -13.63 4.78 2.94
N VAL A 138 -13.04 3.72 3.47
CA VAL A 138 -11.67 3.73 4.02
C VAL A 138 -10.64 3.99 2.93
N GLU A 139 -10.71 3.29 1.80
CA GLU A 139 -9.84 3.53 0.64
C GLU A 139 -9.87 5.01 0.23
N TYR A 140 -11.07 5.56 0.05
CA TYR A 140 -11.24 6.96 -0.33
C TYR A 140 -10.63 7.93 0.70
N GLN A 141 -10.90 7.70 1.99
CA GLN A 141 -10.37 8.52 3.07
C GLN A 141 -8.84 8.47 3.14
N LEU A 142 -8.24 7.28 3.02
CA LEU A 142 -6.79 7.12 3.03
C LEU A 142 -6.13 7.78 1.80
N VAL A 143 -6.74 7.64 0.63
CA VAL A 143 -6.29 8.33 -0.59
C VAL A 143 -6.28 9.85 -0.38
N SER A 144 -7.34 10.41 0.22
CA SER A 144 -7.39 11.83 0.54
C SER A 144 -6.32 12.24 1.56
N LEU A 145 -6.15 11.48 2.64
CA LEU A 145 -5.16 11.77 3.68
C LEU A 145 -3.73 11.75 3.11
N VAL A 146 -3.40 10.75 2.31
CA VAL A 146 -2.08 10.63 1.67
C VAL A 146 -1.86 11.72 0.63
N SER A 147 -2.86 12.05 -0.19
CA SER A 147 -2.76 13.15 -1.16
C SER A 147 -2.42 14.48 -0.49
N ASP A 148 -3.00 14.74 0.68
CA ASP A 148 -2.75 15.98 1.41
C ASP A 148 -1.45 15.95 2.23
N ALA A 149 -1.10 14.80 2.82
CA ALA A 149 0.10 14.63 3.63
C ALA A 149 1.37 14.34 2.80
N TYR A 150 1.24 13.89 1.56
CA TYR A 150 2.37 13.54 0.68
C TYR A 150 2.04 13.82 -0.80
N PRO A 151 1.89 15.10 -1.21
CA PRO A 151 1.26 15.51 -2.47
C PRO A 151 1.92 15.02 -3.76
N ASN A 152 3.13 14.45 -3.70
CA ASN A 152 3.87 13.98 -4.87
C ASN A 152 4.17 12.48 -4.87
N THR A 153 3.86 11.76 -3.78
CA THR A 153 4.21 10.35 -3.64
C THR A 153 3.08 9.41 -4.07
N LEU A 154 1.83 9.87 -4.02
CA LEU A 154 0.67 9.03 -4.29
C LEU A 154 0.59 8.62 -5.77
N LEU A 155 0.62 7.31 -6.01
CA LEU A 155 0.59 6.66 -7.31
C LEU A 155 -0.83 6.36 -7.81
N ASN A 156 -1.84 6.47 -6.94
CA ASN A 156 -3.25 6.44 -7.34
C ASN A 156 -3.51 7.53 -8.38
N LYS A 157 -4.29 7.23 -9.42
CA LYS A 157 -4.69 8.25 -10.41
C LYS A 157 -5.61 9.29 -9.75
N GLU A 158 -6.48 8.82 -8.87
CA GLU A 158 -7.33 9.62 -7.99
C GLU A 158 -6.45 10.17 -6.85
N GLY A 159 -6.46 11.48 -6.64
CA GLY A 159 -5.65 12.15 -5.61
C GLY A 159 -4.35 12.81 -6.11
N ASN A 160 -3.96 12.65 -7.38
CA ASN A 160 -2.99 13.59 -7.96
C ASN A 160 -3.72 14.89 -8.32
N ARG A 161 -3.40 15.98 -7.62
CA ARG A 161 -3.82 17.32 -8.02
C ARG A 161 -3.24 17.57 -9.43
N ARG A 162 -4.11 17.82 -10.41
CA ARG A 162 -3.70 18.26 -11.74
C ARG A 162 -3.14 19.67 -11.69
#